data_AF-A0A9E0F5V9-F1
#
_entry.id   AF-A0A9E0F5V9-F1
#
_cell.length_a   1.000
_cell.length_b   1.000
_cell.length_c   1.000
_cell.angle_alpha   90.00
_cell.angle_beta   90.00
_cell.angle_gamma   90.00
#
_symmetry.space_group_name_H-M   'P 1'
#
loop_
_entity.id
_entity.type
_entity.pdbx_description
1 polymer ?
#
loop_
_entity_poly.entity_id
_entity_poly.type
_entity_poly.pdbx_seq_one_letter_code
_entity_poly.pdbx_strand_id
1 'polypeptide(L)' 'MATIERFEDLRVWQQARLLAKAIYLATGDSKLSRDFVLRDQMRRAVVTLKVES' A
#
# COMPACT_ATOMS: atom_id res chain seq x y z
N MET A 1 -1.78 13.34 -26.13
CA MET A 1 -2.49 12.77 -24.95
C MET A 1 -1.72 11.53 -24.54
N ALA A 2 -1.31 11.42 -23.28
CA ALA A 2 -0.53 10.26 -22.83
C ALA A 2 -1.41 9.01 -22.88
N THR A 3 -1.06 8.07 -23.75
CA THR A 3 -1.67 6.74 -23.79
C THR A 3 -1.18 5.99 -22.55
N ILE A 4 -2.10 5.42 -21.77
CA ILE A 4 -1.75 4.52 -20.68
C ILE A 4 -1.29 3.22 -21.34
N GLU A 5 0.01 2.91 -21.24
CA GLU A 5 0.59 1.70 -21.85
C GLU A 5 0.68 0.56 -20.84
N ARG A 6 0.74 0.91 -19.55
CA ARG A 6 0.86 -0.02 -18.44
C ARG A 6 -0.05 0.35 -17.28
N PHE A 7 -0.41 -0.64 -16.48
CA PHE A 7 -1.22 -0.44 -15.28
C PHE A 7 -0.54 0.54 -14.30
N GLU A 8 0.79 0.55 -14.28
CA GLU A 8 1.62 1.44 -13.48
C GLU A 8 1.48 2.94 -13.84
N ASP A 9 1.04 3.25 -15.06
CA ASP A 9 0.83 4.62 -15.51
C ASP A 9 -0.45 5.23 -14.91
N LEU A 10 -1.35 4.38 -14.40
CA LEU A 10 -2.55 4.84 -13.73
C LEU A 10 -2.19 5.63 -12.47
N ARG A 11 -2.66 6.88 -12.38
CA ARG A 11 -2.49 7.71 -11.19
C ARG A 11 -3.00 7.01 -9.92
N VAL A 12 -4.10 6.26 -10.01
CA VAL A 12 -4.65 5.49 -8.88
C VAL A 12 -3.67 4.41 -8.41
N TRP A 13 -2.97 3.72 -9.32
CA TRP A 13 -1.95 2.73 -8.98
C TRP A 13 -0.76 3.37 -8.28
N GLN A 14 -0.29 4.50 -8.81
CA GLN A 14 0.80 5.27 -8.20
C GLN A 14 0.43 5.73 -6.78
N GLN A 15 -0.79 6.24 -6.59
CA GLN A 15 -1.28 6.66 -5.27
C GLN A 15 -1.45 5.48 -4.31
N ALA A 16 -1.98 4.35 -4.77
CA ALA A 16 -2.09 3.13 -3.97
C ALA A 16 -0.70 2.66 -3.49
N ARG A 17 0.33 2.73 -4.34
CA ARG A 17 1.71 2.37 -3.98
C ARG A 17 2.32 3.32 -2.94
N LEU A 18 2.02 4.61 -3.02
CA LEU A 18 2.45 5.59 -2.02
C LEU A 18 1.75 5.34 -0.67
N LEU A 19 0.45 5.09 -0.68
CA LEU A 19 -0.33 4.75 0.52
C LEU A 19 0.19 3.47 1.18
N ALA A 20 0.46 2.43 0.37
CA ALA A 20 1.06 1.19 0.83
C ALA A 20 2.38 1.44 1.59
N LYS A 21 3.28 2.25 1.03
CA LYS A 21 4.54 2.62 1.67
C LYS A 21 4.32 3.35 2.98
N ALA A 22 3.38 4.29 3.03
CA ALA A 22 3.05 5.03 4.25
C ALA A 22 2.55 4.11 5.37
N ILE A 23 1.72 3.11 5.05
CA ILE A 23 1.22 2.13 6.02
C ILE A 23 2.36 1.27 6.58
N TYR A 24 3.30 0.81 5.73
CA TYR A 24 4.46 0.05 6.21
C TYR A 24 5.35 0.87 7.15
N LEU A 25 5.58 2.15 6.84
CA LEU A 25 6.34 3.06 7.70
C LEU A 25 5.62 3.32 9.02
N ALA A 26 4.33 3.65 8.97
CA ALA A 26 3.52 3.92 10.16
C ALA A 26 3.43 2.71 11.11
N THR A 27 3.40 1.51 10.55
CA THR A 27 3.33 0.26 11.33
C THR A 27 4.70 -0.27 11.79
N GLY A 28 5.80 0.31 11.31
CA GLY A 28 7.18 -0.11 11.65
C GLY A 28 7.70 0.48 12.95
N ASP A 29 7.52 1.79 13.16
CA ASP A 29 8.18 2.54 14.25
C ASP A 29 7.23 3.19 15.27
N SER A 30 5.92 3.02 15.16
CA SER A 30 4.95 3.67 16.05
C SER A 30 4.42 2.77 17.16
N LYS A 31 3.54 3.29 18.02
CA LYS A 31 2.77 2.49 18.99
C LYS A 31 1.98 1.35 18.30
N LEU A 32 1.61 1.51 17.02
CA LEU A 32 0.99 0.45 16.22
C LEU A 32 1.92 -0.75 15.97
N SER A 33 3.24 -0.62 16.11
CA SER A 33 4.17 -1.74 15.95
C SER A 33 3.90 -2.85 16.98
N ARG A 34 3.37 -2.48 18.16
CA ARG A 34 3.00 -3.37 19.27
C ARG A 34 1.55 -3.84 19.22
N ASP A 35 0.71 -3.19 18.42
CA ASP A 35 -0.67 -3.66 18.15
C ASP A 35 -0.63 -4.63 16.98
N PHE A 36 -0.32 -5.89 17.30
CA PHE A 36 -0.08 -6.94 16.32
C PHE A 36 -1.29 -7.21 15.42
N VAL A 37 -2.51 -7.13 15.97
CA VAL A 37 -3.75 -7.42 15.24
C VAL A 37 -4.05 -6.32 14.24
N LEU A 38 -4.08 -5.06 14.69
CA LEU A 38 -4.37 -3.92 13.81
C LEU A 38 -3.29 -3.76 12.75
N ARG A 39 -2.02 -3.93 13.13
CA ARG A 39 -0.88 -3.91 12.22
C ARG A 39 -1.01 -4.96 11.11
N ASP A 40 -1.35 -6.20 11.47
CA ASP A 40 -1.47 -7.29 10.51
C ASP A 40 -2.64 -7.04 9.54
N GLN A 41 -3.80 -6.62 10.05
CA GLN A 41 -4.95 -6.27 9.22
C GLN A 41 -4.62 -5.16 8.21
N MET A 42 -3.96 -4.09 8.65
CA MET A 42 -3.56 -2.98 7.77
C MET A 42 -2.57 -3.44 6.69
N ARG A 43 -1.57 -4.26 7.06
CA ARG A 43 -0.58 -4.77 6.11
C ARG A 43 -1.19 -5.73 5.10
N ARG A 44 -2.10 -6.61 5.54
CA ARG A 44 -2.79 -7.55 4.63
C ARG A 44 -3.67 -6.83 3.62
N ALA A 45 -4.40 -5.79 4.02
CA ALA A 45 -5.18 -4.97 3.09
C ALA A 45 -4.30 -4.33 2.00
N VAL A 46 -3.08 -3.92 2.36
CA VAL A 46 -2.10 -3.37 1.42
C VAL A 46 -1.52 -4.43 0.48
N VAL A 47 -1.34 -5.66 0.94
CA VAL A 47 -0.83 -6.76 0.10
C VAL A 47 -1.81 -7.08 -1.03
N THR A 48 -3.12 -7.01 -0.79
CA THR A 48 -4.14 -7.26 -1.83
C THR A 48 -3.97 -6.32 -3.03
N LEU A 49 -3.69 -5.02 -2.78
CA LEU A 49 -3.42 -4.04 -3.84
C LEU A 49 -2.18 -4.35 -4.69
N LYS A 50 -1.29 -5.21 -4.19
CA LYS A 50 -0.02 -5.55 -4.83
C LYS A 50 -0.07 -6.87 -5.59
N VAL A 51 -1.10 -7.70 -5.37
CA VAL A 51 -1.18 -9.09 -5.85
C VAL A 51 -2.07 -9.22 -7.09
N GLU A 52 -2.92 -8.25 -7.39
CA GLU A 52 -3.60 -8.19 -8.69
C GLU A 52 -2.62 -7.66 -9.75
N SER A 53 -1.96 -8.59 -10.45
CA SER A 53 -1.07 -8.39 -11.60
C SER A 53 -1.27 -9.51 -12.60
#